data_AF-A0A382NLE6-F1
#
_entry.id   AF-A0A382NLE6-F1
#
_cell.length_a   1.000
_cell.length_b   1.000
_cell.length_c   1.000
_cell.angle_alpha   90.00
_cell.angle_beta   90.00
_cell.angle_gamma   90.00
#
_symmetry.space_group_name_H-M   'P 1'
#
loop_
_entity.id
_entity.type
_entity.pdbx_description
1 polymer ?
#
loop_
_entity_poly.entity_id
_entity_poly.type
_entity_poly.pdbx_seq_one_letter_code
_entity_poly.pdbx_strand_id
1 'polypeptide(L)'
;MIDPLERVAKHRRLSEKAECFTESVIREMTRKAMINNAINLAQGFPDFAAPEVVKQAAIDAINTDINQYAITWGAKSIRDAIVTKFGEQT
;
A
#
# COMPACT_ATOMS: atom_id res chain seq x y z
N MET A 1 21.41 -34.40 25.60
CA MET A 1 20.77 -35.16 24.50
C MET A 1 19.34 -34.65 24.45
N ILE A 2 19.03 -33.72 23.55
CA ILE A 2 17.69 -33.10 23.45
C ILE A 2 16.86 -33.98 22.51
N ASP A 3 15.65 -34.32 22.96
CA ASP A 3 14.69 -35.16 22.25
C ASP A 3 14.27 -34.51 20.91
N PRO A 4 14.41 -35.20 19.76
CA PRO A 4 13.98 -34.70 18.45
C PRO A 4 12.49 -34.31 18.38
N LEU A 5 11.66 -34.78 19.30
CA LEU A 5 10.21 -34.51 19.36
C LEU A 5 9.87 -33.19 20.07
N GLU A 6 10.79 -32.60 20.84
CA GLU A 6 10.55 -31.32 21.54
C GLU A 6 10.50 -30.13 20.56
N ARG A 7 11.08 -30.29 19.37
CA ARG A 7 11.16 -29.23 18.35
C ARG A 7 9.86 -29.07 17.55
N VAL A 8 8.92 -30.00 17.65
CA VAL A 8 7.69 -30.04 16.82
C VAL A 8 6.48 -29.41 17.52
N ALA A 9 6.56 -29.14 18.83
CA ALA A 9 5.36 -28.92 19.65
C ALA A 9 5.14 -27.48 20.16
N LYS A 10 5.84 -26.45 19.67
CA LYS A 10 5.67 -25.10 20.26
C LYS A 10 4.73 -24.14 19.55
N HIS A 11 4.63 -24.08 18.23
CA HIS A 11 3.71 -23.13 17.57
C HIS A 11 3.03 -23.77 16.34
N ARG A 12 1.76 -24.15 16.46
CA ARG A 12 0.88 -24.32 15.28
C ARG A 12 -0.46 -23.63 15.53
N ARG A 13 -0.41 -22.33 15.83
CA ARG A 13 -1.61 -21.46 15.77
C ARG A 13 -1.79 -20.82 14.39
N LEU A 14 -0.73 -20.81 13.58
CA LEU A 14 -0.70 -20.22 12.26
C LEU A 14 -0.27 -21.26 11.22
N SER A 15 -0.58 -21.01 9.95
CA SER A 15 -0.10 -21.83 8.84
C SER A 15 1.37 -21.52 8.54
N GLU A 16 2.09 -22.48 7.95
CA GLU A 16 3.50 -22.31 7.57
C GLU A 16 3.70 -21.09 6.66
N LYS A 17 2.76 -20.80 5.75
CA LYS A 17 2.78 -19.59 4.91
C LYS A 17 2.65 -18.30 5.71
N ALA A 18 1.82 -18.30 6.76
CA ALA A 18 1.62 -17.14 7.60
C ALA A 18 2.88 -16.81 8.43
N GLU A 19 3.67 -17.83 8.79
CA GLU A 19 4.93 -17.65 9.52
C GLU A 19 6.03 -16.98 8.68
N CYS A 20 5.91 -16.97 7.35
CA CYS A 20 6.88 -16.30 6.48
C CYS A 20 6.70 -14.77 6.42
N PHE A 21 5.58 -14.21 6.88
CA PHE A 21 5.38 -12.76 6.89
C PHE A 21 6.16 -12.11 8.03
N THR A 22 6.95 -11.10 7.69
CA THR A 22 7.73 -10.29 8.65
C THR A 22 7.30 -8.82 8.57
N GLU A 23 7.76 -7.99 9.51
CA GLU A 23 7.48 -6.55 9.46
C GLU A 23 8.13 -5.90 8.22
N SER A 24 7.39 -5.05 7.52
CA SER A 24 7.92 -4.19 6.47
C SER A 24 8.96 -3.22 7.05
N VAL A 25 10.18 -3.27 6.52
CA VAL A 25 11.28 -2.37 6.88
C VAL A 25 10.88 -0.89 6.69
N ILE A 26 10.13 -0.56 5.62
CA ILE A 26 9.65 0.81 5.36
C ILE A 26 8.79 1.32 6.52
N ARG A 27 7.90 0.46 7.05
CA ARG A 27 7.02 0.80 8.16
C ARG A 27 7.79 0.93 9.47
N GLU A 28 8.70 0.00 9.74
CA GLU A 28 9.55 0.04 10.93
C GLU A 28 10.38 1.33 10.98
N MET A 29 11.05 1.67 9.88
CA MET A 29 11.90 2.84 9.78
C MET A 29 11.11 4.14 9.85
N THR A 30 9.91 4.18 9.25
CA THR A 30 9.00 5.33 9.40
C THR A 30 8.65 5.59 10.86
N ARG A 31 8.30 4.53 11.62
CA ARG A 31 7.99 4.63 13.06
C ARG A 31 9.19 5.13 13.87
N LYS A 32 10.39 4.59 13.58
CA LYS A 32 11.65 5.03 14.21
C LYS A 32 11.94 6.50 13.91
N ALA A 33 11.75 6.93 12.66
CA ALA A 33 11.94 8.33 12.27
C ALA A 33 11.00 9.26 13.04
N MET A 34 9.71 8.90 13.16
CA MET A 34 8.73 9.67 13.93
C MET A 34 9.09 9.78 15.41
N ILE A 35 9.47 8.67 16.06
CA ILE A 35 9.84 8.65 17.49
C ILE A 35 11.04 9.56 17.77
N ASN A 36 12.00 9.63 16.83
CA ASN A 36 13.22 10.40 16.98
C ASN A 36 13.15 11.79 16.33
N ASN A 37 11.99 12.21 15.83
CA ASN A 37 11.83 13.44 15.04
C ASN A 37 12.90 13.57 13.92
N ALA A 38 13.23 12.45 13.29
CA ALA A 38 14.25 12.36 12.24
C ALA A 38 13.63 12.49 10.85
N ILE A 39 14.46 12.85 9.86
CA ILE A 39 14.05 12.89 8.45
C ILE A 39 13.71 11.46 7.99
N ASN A 40 12.49 11.25 7.49
CA ASN A 40 12.05 9.95 7.01
C ASN A 40 12.45 9.74 5.54
N LEU A 41 13.55 9.01 5.32
CA LEU A 41 14.00 8.60 3.99
C LEU A 41 13.54 7.18 3.60
N ALA A 42 12.72 6.53 4.43
CA ALA A 42 12.24 5.18 4.19
C ALA A 42 10.96 5.15 3.34
N GLN A 43 10.09 6.16 3.48
CA GLN A 43 8.81 6.22 2.78
C GLN A 43 8.90 7.08 1.51
N GLY A 44 8.55 6.52 0.36
CA GLY A 44 8.53 7.24 -0.92
C GLY A 44 7.22 7.98 -1.18
N PHE A 45 6.93 9.03 -0.41
CA PHE A 45 5.86 9.98 -0.75
C PHE A 45 6.47 11.36 -1.10
N PRO A 46 5.85 12.13 -2.01
CA PRO A 46 6.35 13.45 -2.37
C PRO A 46 6.25 14.41 -1.17
N ASP A 47 7.27 15.24 -0.98
CA ASP A 47 7.31 16.32 0.02
C ASP A 47 6.61 17.61 -0.47
N PHE A 48 6.00 17.56 -1.66
CA PHE A 48 5.23 18.63 -2.27
C PHE A 48 3.74 18.30 -2.36
N ALA A 49 2.92 19.34 -2.47
CA ALA A 49 1.47 19.19 -2.60
C ALA A 49 1.09 18.51 -3.93
N ALA A 50 0.01 17.73 -3.91
CA ALA A 50 -0.56 17.15 -5.13
C ALA A 50 -0.92 18.24 -6.16
N PRO A 51 -0.90 17.94 -7.48
CA PRO A 51 -1.32 18.89 -8.52
C PRO A 51 -2.76 19.39 -8.32
N GLU A 52 -3.02 20.66 -8.60
CA GLU A 52 -4.35 21.28 -8.37
C GLU A 52 -5.48 20.57 -9.13
N VAL A 53 -5.22 20.16 -10.38
CA VAL A 53 -6.18 19.40 -11.19
C VAL A 53 -6.63 18.10 -10.52
N VAL A 54 -5.76 17.43 -9.77
CA VAL A 54 -6.08 16.19 -9.05
C VAL A 54 -6.94 16.51 -7.83
N LYS A 55 -6.60 17.59 -7.10
CA LYS A 55 -7.39 18.06 -5.95
C LYS A 55 -8.80 18.43 -6.38
N GLN A 56 -8.95 19.21 -7.46
CA GLN A 56 -10.26 19.62 -7.95
C GLN A 56 -11.09 18.42 -8.44
N ALA A 57 -10.49 17.48 -9.18
CA ALA A 57 -11.20 16.27 -9.63
C ALA A 57 -11.73 15.42 -8.45
N ALA A 58 -10.97 15.35 -7.34
CA ALA A 58 -11.43 14.67 -6.14
C ALA A 58 -12.60 15.40 -5.45
N ILE A 59 -12.55 16.73 -5.38
CA ILE A 59 -13.64 17.56 -4.85
C ILE A 59 -14.91 17.38 -5.70
N ASP A 60 -14.77 17.43 -7.02
CA ASP A 60 -15.90 17.31 -7.94
C ASP A 60 -16.56 15.92 -7.85
N ALA A 61 -15.76 14.85 -7.70
CA ALA A 61 -16.28 13.50 -7.50
C ALA A 61 -17.09 13.36 -6.20
N ILE A 62 -16.67 14.04 -5.12
CA ILE A 62 -17.42 14.11 -3.87
C ILE A 62 -18.73 14.88 -4.08
N ASN A 63 -18.67 16.07 -4.68
CA ASN A 63 -19.83 16.94 -4.90
C ASN A 63 -20.89 16.35 -5.85
N THR A 64 -20.48 15.41 -6.71
CA THR A 64 -21.36 14.70 -7.66
C THR A 64 -21.78 13.32 -7.16
N ASP A 65 -21.55 13.01 -5.88
CA ASP A 65 -21.94 11.76 -5.22
C ASP A 65 -21.40 10.48 -5.89
N ILE A 66 -20.18 10.55 -6.46
CA ILE A 66 -19.47 9.37 -6.97
C ILE A 66 -18.88 8.58 -5.80
N ASN A 67 -19.76 7.87 -5.08
CA ASN A 67 -19.43 7.17 -3.82
C ASN A 67 -19.94 5.72 -3.78
N GLN A 68 -20.44 5.19 -4.90
CA GLN A 68 -20.94 3.82 -5.01
C GLN A 68 -19.81 2.81 -5.24
N TYR A 69 -20.11 1.54 -4.98
CA TYR A 69 -19.16 0.45 -5.18
C TYR A 69 -18.54 0.47 -6.57
N ALA A 70 -17.21 0.48 -6.62
CA ALA A 70 -16.47 0.29 -7.85
C ALA A 70 -16.62 -1.17 -8.34
N ILE A 71 -16.56 -1.36 -9.66
CA ILE A 71 -16.45 -2.70 -10.24
C ILE A 71 -15.10 -3.32 -9.88
N THR A 72 -15.03 -4.65 -9.80
CA THR A 72 -13.83 -5.41 -9.41
C THR A 72 -12.56 -5.01 -10.18
N TRP A 73 -12.71 -4.61 -11.44
CA TRP A 73 -11.60 -4.27 -12.34
C TRP A 73 -11.21 -2.77 -12.30
N GLY A 74 -11.81 -1.97 -11.41
CA GLY A 74 -11.60 -0.51 -11.31
C GLY A 74 -12.53 0.32 -12.20
N ALA A 75 -12.44 1.66 -12.15
CA ALA A 75 -13.27 2.52 -13.00
C ALA A 75 -12.89 2.38 -14.49
N LYS A 76 -13.89 2.25 -15.38
CA LYS A 76 -13.64 2.10 -16.82
C LYS A 76 -12.87 3.30 -17.39
N SER A 77 -13.26 4.53 -17.01
CA SER A 77 -12.61 5.77 -17.43
C SER A 77 -11.11 5.80 -17.10
N ILE A 78 -10.71 5.30 -15.93
CA ILE A 78 -9.30 5.21 -15.54
C ILE A 78 -8.56 4.17 -16.39
N ARG A 79 -9.16 2.99 -16.62
CA ARG A 79 -8.54 1.97 -17.47
C ARG A 79 -8.34 2.47 -18.90
N ASP A 80 -9.34 3.12 -19.48
CA ASP A 80 -9.25 3.70 -20.82
C ASP A 80 -8.14 4.76 -20.89
N ALA A 81 -8.07 5.66 -19.89
CA ALA A 81 -7.02 6.68 -19.82
C ALA A 81 -5.61 6.11 -19.69
N ILE A 82 -5.43 5.00 -18.95
CA ILE A 82 -4.17 4.26 -18.87
C ILE A 82 -3.80 3.72 -20.26
N VAL A 83 -4.74 3.07 -20.96
CA VAL A 83 -4.50 2.54 -22.30
C VAL A 83 -4.07 3.64 -23.25
N THR A 84 -4.77 4.78 -23.28
CA THR A 84 -4.39 5.95 -24.10
C THR A 84 -2.98 6.42 -23.77
N LYS A 85 -2.68 6.65 -22.47
CA LYS A 85 -1.38 7.17 -22.04
C LYS A 85 -0.21 6.28 -22.44
N PHE A 86 -0.35 4.95 -22.32
CA PHE A 86 0.72 4.02 -22.68
C PHE A 86 0.73 3.67 -24.16
N GLY A 87 -0.41 3.73 -24.84
CA GLY A 87 -0.51 3.51 -26.29
C GLY A 87 0.14 4.62 -27.11
N GLU A 88 0.14 5.86 -26.62
CA GLU A 88 0.83 7.01 -27.24
C GLU A 88 2.36 6.98 -27.06
N GLN A 89 2.89 6.09 -26.22
CA GLN A 89 4.33 5.95 -25.94
C GLN A 89 5.02 4.87 -26.79
N THR A 90 4.32 4.29 -27.77
CA THR A 90 4.87 3.37 -28.78
C THR A 90 4.99 4.08 -30.12
#